data_AF-A0A7T7WK33-F1
#
_entry.id   AF-A0A7T7WK33-F1
#
_cell.length_a   1.000
_cell.length_b   1.000
_cell.length_c   1.000
_cell.angle_alpha   90.00
_cell.angle_beta   90.00
_cell.angle_gamma   90.00
#
_symmetry.space_group_name_H-M   'P 1'
#
loop_
_entity.id
_entity.type
_entity.pdbx_description
1 polymer ?
#
loop_
_entity_poly.entity_id
_entity_poly.type
_entity_poly.pdbx_seq_one_letter_code
_entity_poly.pdbx_strand_id
1 'polypeptide(L)'
;MKKTLICLALAGLLTACGGSDNDRTEGSSPVPPTAPVGTETGVLTDGIISGVTYITSSGAEGVTNEKGEFKFNDGEKVKFLIGDVQLGQEIEAKERVTPLDLAQTENARTNLMVLLQSLDTDSNHDNGISISTEAANALLNKSLDFSKAPTAFATDVVSTGVVTTEKLITPEKAAENFQSTFYKDIAGTWEIGRNANSAVLIHILEDGRYALGQAEAADGDGTPGIETGELNWNATTSVISPRIIQDSNGEWGLSHPAGGKPYTLNYDGTTLILTEPGINTEYRLSRVKQSANGLVGAWRFSDTHLFAFFDTNYYFFLDTEGGDDCGWPGIEYGKFILSGNTLTTTEVLFDTNECGGLQDSSDGSKTIANINVSAETLILHPQGEGPVTLQRVR
;
A
#
# COMPACT_ATOMS: atom_id res chain seq x y z
N MET A 1 -7.93 -16.44 -39.89
CA MET A 1 -8.05 -15.52 -41.04
C MET A 1 -7.07 -14.38 -40.80
N LYS A 2 -5.95 -14.36 -41.54
CA LYS A 2 -4.88 -13.36 -41.41
C LYS A 2 -5.25 -12.13 -42.25
N LYS A 3 -5.21 -10.92 -41.68
CA LYS A 3 -5.28 -9.67 -42.44
C LYS A 3 -3.91 -9.01 -42.41
N THR A 4 -3.18 -9.21 -43.50
CA THR A 4 -1.94 -8.54 -43.86
C THR A 4 -2.30 -7.16 -44.43
N LEU A 5 -1.66 -6.08 -43.97
CA LEU A 5 -1.63 -4.80 -44.68
C LEU A 5 -0.18 -4.47 -45.04
N ILE A 6 0.07 -4.43 -46.34
CA ILE A 6 1.28 -3.95 -47.01
C ILE A 6 0.87 -2.65 -47.73
N CYS A 7 1.71 -1.62 -47.65
CA CYS A 7 1.91 -0.46 -48.55
C CYS A 7 2.47 0.69 -47.68
N LEU A 8 3.45 1.51 -48.06
CA LEU A 8 4.03 1.84 -49.35
C LEU A 8 5.43 2.43 -49.08
N ALA A 9 6.44 2.01 -49.84
CA ALA A 9 7.75 2.66 -49.86
C ALA A 9 7.68 3.95 -50.69
N LEU A 10 8.30 5.04 -50.22
CA LEU A 10 8.59 6.20 -51.04
C LEU A 10 10.06 6.58 -50.85
N ALA A 11 10.87 6.27 -51.87
CA ALA A 11 12.24 6.73 -52.01
C ALA A 11 12.23 8.13 -52.65
N GLY A 12 12.98 9.05 -52.06
CA GLY A 12 13.32 10.34 -52.65
C GLY A 12 14.81 10.59 -52.46
N LEU A 13 15.59 10.28 -53.50
CA LEU A 13 16.97 10.77 -53.66
C LEU A 13 16.89 12.16 -54.29
N LEU A 14 17.45 13.16 -53.63
CA LEU A 14 17.98 14.36 -54.28
C LEU A 14 19.34 14.69 -53.65
N THR A 15 20.36 14.60 -54.50
CA THR A 15 21.69 15.15 -54.27
C THR A 15 21.68 16.65 -54.62
N ALA A 16 22.29 17.48 -53.79
CA ALA A 16 22.83 18.77 -54.20
C ALA A 16 24.09 19.06 -53.38
N CYS A 17 25.18 19.23 -54.11
CA CYS A 17 26.49 19.65 -53.67
C CYS A 17 26.59 21.18 -53.84
N GLY A 18 27.27 21.89 -52.93
CA GLY A 18 27.91 23.17 -53.25
C GLY A 18 27.52 24.37 -52.39
N GLY A 19 28.49 24.90 -51.65
CA GLY A 19 28.39 26.20 -50.99
C GLY A 19 29.44 26.37 -49.88
N SER A 20 30.64 26.79 -50.27
CA SER A 20 31.73 27.20 -49.38
C SER A 20 31.54 28.67 -49.02
N ASP A 21 31.53 29.01 -47.73
CA ASP A 21 31.96 30.33 -47.25
C ASP A 21 32.59 30.18 -45.85
N ASN A 22 33.79 30.73 -45.72
CA ASN A 22 34.54 30.83 -44.48
C ASN A 22 33.92 31.93 -43.62
N ASP A 23 33.38 31.57 -42.45
CA ASP A 23 33.37 32.49 -41.32
C ASP A 23 33.74 31.77 -40.04
N ARG A 24 34.75 32.32 -39.37
CA ARG A 24 35.29 31.84 -38.10
C ARG A 24 34.34 32.27 -36.99
N THR A 25 33.69 31.30 -36.34
CA THR A 25 33.12 31.48 -35.00
C THR A 25 33.64 30.39 -34.09
N GLU A 26 34.45 30.78 -33.11
CA GLU A 26 34.76 29.97 -31.94
C GLU A 26 33.48 29.65 -31.15
N GLY A 27 33.40 28.44 -30.61
CA GLY A 27 32.66 28.18 -29.36
C GLY A 27 31.22 27.69 -29.49
N SER A 28 31.05 26.38 -29.71
CA SER A 28 30.16 25.55 -28.89
C SER A 28 30.43 24.08 -29.17
N SER A 29 30.99 23.38 -28.18
CA SER A 29 30.95 21.93 -28.12
C SER A 29 29.48 21.47 -28.21
N PRO A 30 29.17 20.34 -28.87
CA PRO A 30 27.81 19.82 -28.86
C PRO A 30 27.43 19.50 -27.41
N VAL A 31 26.31 20.05 -26.95
CA VAL A 31 25.67 19.62 -25.69
C VAL A 31 25.44 18.11 -25.82
N PRO A 32 25.91 17.28 -24.86
CA PRO A 32 25.61 15.85 -24.87
C PRO A 32 24.09 15.65 -24.97
N PRO A 33 23.59 14.65 -25.71
CA PRO A 33 22.16 14.37 -25.72
C PRO A 33 21.72 14.13 -24.28
N THR A 34 20.78 14.92 -23.77
CA THR A 34 20.14 14.65 -22.48
C THR A 34 19.54 13.25 -22.56
N ALA A 35 19.89 12.37 -21.62
CA ALA A 35 19.32 11.03 -21.58
C ALA A 35 17.79 11.11 -21.56
N PRO A 36 17.08 10.26 -22.31
CA PRO A 36 15.62 10.30 -22.35
C PRO A 36 15.04 9.99 -20.97
N VAL A 37 14.34 10.98 -20.39
CA VAL A 37 13.60 10.81 -19.13
C VAL A 37 12.40 9.91 -19.40
N GLY A 38 12.24 8.86 -18.60
CA GLY A 38 11.14 7.90 -18.78
C GLY A 38 9.76 8.41 -18.38
N THR A 39 8.74 7.68 -18.79
CA THR A 39 7.32 8.04 -18.58
C THR A 39 6.72 7.47 -17.30
N GLU A 40 7.30 6.39 -16.76
CA GLU A 40 6.83 5.76 -15.54
C GLU A 40 7.16 6.62 -14.32
N THR A 41 6.39 6.42 -13.25
CA THR A 41 6.53 7.19 -12.01
C THR A 41 6.65 6.23 -10.84
N GLY A 42 7.72 6.37 -10.07
CA GLY A 42 7.89 5.68 -8.81
C GLY A 42 7.87 6.68 -7.67
N VAL A 43 7.60 6.20 -6.46
CA VAL A 43 7.63 7.00 -5.23
C VAL A 43 8.67 6.40 -4.28
N LEU A 44 9.61 7.23 -3.83
CA LEU A 44 10.51 6.90 -2.74
C LEU A 44 9.82 7.23 -1.41
N THR A 45 9.66 6.24 -0.53
CA THR A 45 8.89 6.39 0.72
C THR A 45 9.50 5.66 1.93
N ASP A 46 9.69 6.42 2.99
CA ASP A 46 9.76 6.09 4.42
C ASP A 46 8.92 7.18 5.10
N GLY A 47 7.66 7.29 4.68
CA GLY A 47 7.03 8.62 4.52
C GLY A 47 7.48 9.23 3.20
N ILE A 48 6.63 10.01 2.52
CA ILE A 48 6.99 10.63 1.22
C ILE A 48 8.36 11.31 1.32
N ILE A 49 9.36 10.91 0.51
CA ILE A 49 10.73 11.47 0.60
C ILE A 49 11.02 12.42 -0.56
N SER A 50 11.13 13.70 -0.27
CA SER A 50 11.46 14.76 -1.23
C SER A 50 12.91 15.23 -1.12
N GLY A 51 13.48 15.73 -2.22
CA GLY A 51 14.82 16.33 -2.22
C GLY A 51 15.98 15.33 -2.39
N VAL A 52 15.69 14.07 -2.74
CA VAL A 52 16.71 13.03 -2.97
C VAL A 52 17.05 12.94 -4.45
N THR A 53 18.34 12.98 -4.79
CA THR A 53 18.80 12.77 -6.17
C THR A 53 18.58 11.32 -6.59
N TYR A 54 18.07 11.09 -7.79
CA TYR A 54 18.00 9.76 -8.40
C TYR A 54 18.73 9.75 -9.73
N ILE A 55 19.38 8.62 -10.02
CA ILE A 55 20.09 8.37 -11.28
C ILE A 55 19.62 7.03 -11.80
N THR A 56 19.12 7.02 -13.03
CA THR A 56 18.68 5.80 -13.72
C THR A 56 19.80 5.17 -14.53
N SER A 57 19.70 3.87 -14.83
CA SER A 57 20.71 3.16 -15.64
C SER A 57 20.83 3.68 -17.08
N SER A 58 19.82 4.38 -17.60
CA SER A 58 19.89 5.09 -18.88
C SER A 58 20.66 6.43 -18.81
N GLY A 59 21.02 6.88 -17.61
CA GLY A 59 21.72 8.13 -17.35
C GLY A 59 20.82 9.34 -17.15
N ALA A 60 19.49 9.15 -17.05
CA ALA A 60 18.60 10.23 -16.65
C ALA A 60 18.77 10.50 -15.14
N GLU A 61 18.91 11.78 -14.80
CA GLU A 61 19.10 12.26 -13.43
C GLU A 61 17.98 13.22 -13.05
N GLY A 62 17.58 13.21 -11.77
CA GLY A 62 16.58 14.13 -11.24
C GLY A 62 16.60 14.16 -9.72
N VAL A 63 15.62 14.87 -9.15
CA VAL A 63 15.40 14.96 -7.70
C VAL A 63 13.95 14.56 -7.42
N THR A 64 13.71 13.78 -6.36
CA THR A 64 12.35 13.43 -5.94
C THR A 64 11.57 14.69 -5.58
N ASN A 65 10.35 14.82 -6.11
CA ASN A 65 9.52 16.01 -5.89
C ASN A 65 8.85 15.99 -4.49
N GLU A 66 7.99 16.97 -4.20
CA GLU A 66 7.24 17.07 -2.93
C GLU A 66 6.33 15.86 -2.63
N LYS A 67 6.03 15.05 -3.65
CA LYS A 67 5.28 13.78 -3.52
C LYS A 67 6.19 12.55 -3.50
N GLY A 68 7.50 12.75 -3.45
CA GLY A 68 8.52 11.69 -3.48
C GLY A 68 8.66 11.02 -4.84
N GLU A 69 8.07 11.61 -5.89
CA GLU A 69 8.02 10.99 -7.21
C GLU A 69 9.36 11.12 -7.95
N PHE A 70 9.77 10.04 -8.61
CA PHE A 70 10.88 9.99 -9.57
C PHE A 70 10.41 9.36 -10.89
N LYS A 71 11.11 9.66 -11.99
CA LYS A 71 10.78 9.17 -13.33
C LYS A 71 11.74 8.10 -13.82
N PHE A 72 11.21 7.09 -14.48
CA PHE A 72 12.02 5.99 -15.03
C PHE A 72 11.35 5.34 -16.26
N ASN A 73 12.13 4.57 -17.01
CA ASN A 73 11.73 3.72 -18.13
C ASN A 73 11.55 2.29 -17.65
N ASP A 74 10.62 1.55 -18.25
CA ASP A 74 10.38 0.15 -17.91
C ASP A 74 11.66 -0.71 -17.99
N GLY A 75 11.85 -1.58 -17.01
CA GLY A 75 12.99 -2.48 -16.89
C GLY A 75 14.34 -1.85 -16.54
N GLU A 76 14.41 -0.54 -16.27
CA GLU A 76 15.65 0.12 -15.91
C GLU A 76 15.93 0.10 -14.39
N LYS A 77 17.19 0.31 -14.02
CA LYS A 77 17.58 0.43 -12.62
C LYS A 77 17.64 1.87 -12.16
N VAL A 78 17.52 2.08 -10.86
CA VAL A 78 17.64 3.37 -10.19
C VAL A 78 18.51 3.26 -8.94
N LYS A 79 19.31 4.30 -8.71
CA LYS A 79 20.00 4.53 -7.43
C LYS A 79 19.65 5.92 -6.90
N PHE A 80 19.62 6.05 -5.59
CA PHE A 80 19.27 7.28 -4.88
C PHE A 80 20.46 7.81 -4.10
N LEU A 81 20.62 9.14 -4.05
CA LEU A 81 21.75 9.80 -3.40
C LEU A 81 21.31 11.06 -2.66
N ILE A 82 21.99 11.36 -1.54
CA ILE A 82 21.95 12.66 -0.88
C ILE A 82 23.38 13.20 -0.85
N GLY A 83 23.65 14.25 -1.63
CA GLY A 83 25.03 14.63 -1.94
C GLY A 83 25.74 13.48 -2.67
N ASP A 84 26.89 13.05 -2.15
CA ASP A 84 27.63 11.90 -2.69
C ASP A 84 27.35 10.59 -1.93
N VAL A 85 26.46 10.60 -0.93
CA VAL A 85 26.08 9.41 -0.18
C VAL A 85 24.98 8.66 -0.92
N GLN A 86 25.28 7.48 -1.44
CA GLN A 86 24.30 6.58 -2.05
C GLN A 86 23.44 5.90 -0.97
N LEU A 87 22.12 5.97 -1.13
CA LEU A 87 21.12 5.37 -0.25
C LEU A 87 20.96 3.88 -0.61
N GLY A 88 21.79 3.04 0.00
CA GLY A 88 21.73 1.59 -0.20
C GLY A 88 22.24 1.15 -1.59
N GLN A 89 21.60 0.13 -2.15
CA GLN A 89 21.99 -0.46 -3.44
C GLN A 89 21.21 0.12 -4.62
N GLU A 90 21.76 -0.03 -5.82
CA GLU A 90 21.02 0.17 -7.07
C GLU A 90 20.02 -0.97 -7.25
N ILE A 91 18.75 -0.64 -7.51
CA ILE A 91 17.64 -1.60 -7.62
C ILE A 91 16.92 -1.44 -8.97
N GLU A 92 16.07 -2.42 -9.32
CA GLU A 92 15.09 -2.22 -10.38
C GLU A 92 14.11 -1.11 -9.98
N ALA A 93 13.87 -0.17 -10.89
CA ALA A 93 12.92 0.91 -10.65
C ALA A 93 11.49 0.36 -10.64
N LYS A 94 10.68 0.82 -9.69
CA LYS A 94 9.31 0.36 -9.47
C LYS A 94 8.45 1.47 -8.86
N GLU A 95 7.13 1.26 -8.88
CA GLU A 95 6.12 2.24 -8.43
C GLU A 95 6.30 2.68 -6.98
N ARG A 96 6.78 1.79 -6.10
CA ARG A 96 7.04 2.08 -4.69
C ARG A 96 8.40 1.54 -4.26
N VAL A 97 9.26 2.43 -3.77
CA VAL A 97 10.61 2.11 -3.27
C VAL A 97 10.72 2.54 -1.81
N THR A 98 11.21 1.64 -0.96
CA THR A 98 11.39 1.87 0.48
C THR A 98 12.81 1.53 0.95
N PRO A 99 13.19 1.88 2.19
CA PRO A 99 14.44 1.41 2.78
C PRO A 99 14.61 -0.12 2.76
N LEU A 100 13.51 -0.89 2.80
CA LEU A 100 13.54 -2.36 2.73
C LEU A 100 14.01 -2.88 1.37
N ASP A 101 13.78 -2.10 0.30
CA ASP A 101 14.21 -2.44 -1.05
C ASP A 101 15.67 -2.08 -1.30
N LEU A 102 16.08 -0.93 -0.76
CA LEU A 102 17.42 -0.37 -0.91
C LEU A 102 18.47 -1.09 -0.06
N ALA A 103 18.06 -1.82 0.98
CA ALA A 103 18.97 -2.53 1.88
C ALA A 103 18.53 -3.96 2.17
N GLN A 104 19.50 -4.88 2.21
CA GLN A 104 19.25 -6.30 2.47
C GLN A 104 19.40 -6.68 3.94
N THR A 105 20.32 -6.03 4.67
CA THR A 105 20.56 -6.34 6.09
C THR A 105 19.74 -5.43 7.00
N GLU A 106 19.35 -5.93 8.16
CA GLU A 106 18.61 -5.14 9.16
C GLU A 106 19.38 -3.88 9.59
N ASN A 107 20.70 -3.99 9.84
CA ASN A 107 21.53 -2.83 10.14
C ASN A 107 21.44 -1.75 9.05
N ALA A 108 21.53 -2.14 7.78
CA ALA A 108 21.46 -1.18 6.67
C ALA A 108 20.07 -0.55 6.53
N ARG A 109 19.00 -1.31 6.74
CA ARG A 109 17.63 -0.80 6.76
C ARG A 109 17.45 0.23 7.88
N THR A 110 17.85 -0.14 9.10
CA THR A 110 17.82 0.75 10.28
C THR A 110 18.62 2.03 10.04
N ASN A 111 19.85 1.91 9.55
CA ASN A 111 20.72 3.06 9.34
C ASN A 111 20.22 3.97 8.22
N LEU A 112 19.58 3.42 7.18
CA LEU A 112 18.92 4.22 6.15
C LEU A 112 17.76 5.04 6.73
N MET A 113 16.86 4.40 7.49
CA MET A 113 15.75 5.08 8.15
C MET A 113 16.24 6.17 9.11
N VAL A 114 17.25 5.85 9.95
CA VAL A 114 17.86 6.81 10.88
C VAL A 114 18.44 8.02 10.14
N LEU A 115 19.19 7.82 9.05
CA LEU A 115 19.75 8.92 8.29
C LEU A 115 18.65 9.80 7.68
N LEU A 116 17.71 9.18 6.97
CA LEU A 116 16.63 9.89 6.26
C LEU A 116 15.81 10.75 7.22
N GLN A 117 15.34 10.16 8.33
CA GLN A 117 14.50 10.86 9.29
C GLN A 117 15.28 11.90 10.12
N SER A 118 16.59 11.71 10.33
CA SER A 118 17.41 12.73 11.01
C SER A 118 17.72 13.94 10.12
N LEU A 119 17.75 13.75 8.80
CA LEU A 119 17.95 14.81 7.83
C LEU A 119 16.68 15.62 7.56
N ASP A 120 15.52 15.09 7.92
CA ASP A 120 14.23 15.74 7.73
C ASP A 120 14.23 17.16 8.30
N THR A 121 13.78 18.13 7.51
CA THR A 121 14.00 19.56 7.76
C THR A 121 13.32 20.02 9.05
N ASP A 122 12.12 19.53 9.35
CA ASP A 122 11.31 19.92 10.51
C ASP A 122 11.24 18.83 11.60
N SER A 123 11.93 17.69 11.41
CA SER A 123 11.91 16.54 12.32
C SER A 123 10.51 15.97 12.58
N ASN A 124 9.60 16.10 11.60
CA ASN A 124 8.22 15.66 11.71
C ASN A 124 7.85 14.65 10.61
N HIS A 125 8.14 13.37 10.87
CA HIS A 125 7.87 12.28 9.95
C HIS A 125 6.42 12.16 9.44
N ASP A 126 5.43 12.61 10.23
CA ASP A 126 4.01 12.49 9.87
C ASP A 126 3.62 13.26 8.59
N ASN A 127 4.41 14.28 8.19
CA ASN A 127 4.16 15.06 6.98
C ASN A 127 5.10 14.69 5.81
N GLY A 128 5.87 13.61 5.93
CA GLY A 128 6.90 13.19 4.98
C GLY A 128 8.31 13.50 5.47
N ILE A 129 9.30 13.31 4.59
CA ILE A 129 10.71 13.62 4.82
C ILE A 129 11.15 14.62 3.77
N SER A 130 11.61 15.80 4.20
CA SER A 130 12.11 16.83 3.31
C SER A 130 13.61 17.03 3.48
N ILE A 131 14.38 16.59 2.48
CA ILE A 131 15.83 16.74 2.44
C ILE A 131 16.18 18.10 1.84
N SER A 132 16.79 18.97 2.64
CA SER A 132 17.17 20.31 2.17
C SER A 132 18.41 20.28 1.27
N THR A 133 18.57 21.31 0.44
CA THR A 133 19.78 21.47 -0.39
C THR A 133 21.03 21.66 0.47
N GLU A 134 20.92 22.30 1.64
CA GLU A 134 22.01 22.44 2.60
C GLU A 134 22.46 21.09 3.14
N ALA A 135 21.52 20.21 3.49
CA ALA A 135 21.81 18.85 3.94
C ALA A 135 22.50 18.02 2.84
N ALA A 136 21.97 18.08 1.61
CA ALA A 136 22.60 17.43 0.46
C ALA A 136 24.03 17.94 0.20
N ASN A 137 24.24 19.26 0.23
CA ASN A 137 25.56 19.86 0.04
C ASN A 137 26.56 19.48 1.14
N ALA A 138 26.10 19.37 2.40
CA ALA A 138 26.96 18.95 3.51
C ALA A 138 27.45 17.49 3.38
N LEU A 139 26.74 16.66 2.61
CA LEU A 139 27.07 15.28 2.32
C LEU A 139 27.89 15.10 1.03
N LEU A 140 28.28 16.17 0.35
CA LEU A 140 29.26 16.10 -0.74
C LEU A 140 30.63 15.66 -0.22
N ASN A 141 31.30 14.80 -0.98
CA ASN A 141 32.57 14.16 -0.65
C ASN A 141 32.54 13.37 0.68
N LYS A 142 31.36 12.96 1.14
CA LYS A 142 31.18 12.08 2.30
C LYS A 142 30.82 10.67 1.84
N SER A 143 31.11 9.71 2.69
CA SER A 143 30.69 8.32 2.54
C SER A 143 30.21 7.82 3.89
N LEU A 144 29.10 7.08 3.88
CA LEU A 144 28.55 6.43 5.06
C LEU A 144 28.40 4.94 4.80
N ASP A 145 28.77 4.11 5.78
CA ASP A 145 28.65 2.66 5.70
C ASP A 145 27.42 2.20 6.48
N PHE A 146 26.33 1.98 5.75
CA PHE A 146 25.05 1.54 6.32
C PHE A 146 25.12 0.13 6.93
N SER A 147 26.15 -0.68 6.66
CA SER A 147 26.24 -2.04 7.20
C SER A 147 26.65 -2.08 8.69
N LYS A 148 27.19 -0.98 9.21
CA LYS A 148 27.67 -0.86 10.59
C LYS A 148 26.57 -1.08 11.62
N ALA A 149 26.98 -1.45 12.84
CA ALA A 149 26.07 -1.45 13.98
C ALA A 149 25.46 -0.04 14.17
N PRO A 150 24.16 0.09 14.51
CA PRO A 150 23.48 1.39 14.55
C PRO A 150 24.15 2.47 15.39
N THR A 151 24.70 2.12 16.56
CA THR A 151 25.44 3.07 17.41
C THR A 151 26.72 3.61 16.74
N ALA A 152 27.43 2.77 15.99
CA ALA A 152 28.63 3.19 15.27
C ALA A 152 28.25 4.07 14.06
N PHE A 153 27.20 3.68 13.33
CA PHE A 153 26.66 4.49 12.23
C PHE A 153 26.19 5.88 12.70
N ALA A 154 25.44 5.95 13.79
CA ALA A 154 25.04 7.21 14.41
C ALA A 154 26.23 8.15 14.70
N THR A 155 27.35 7.60 15.17
CA THR A 155 28.58 8.37 15.42
C THR A 155 29.18 8.91 14.12
N ASP A 156 29.18 8.10 13.05
CA ASP A 156 29.65 8.54 11.74
C ASP A 156 28.77 9.67 11.17
N VAL A 157 27.44 9.55 11.29
CA VAL A 157 26.47 10.58 10.85
C VAL A 157 26.74 11.90 11.55
N VAL A 158 26.84 11.90 12.88
CA VAL A 158 27.16 13.12 13.65
C VAL A 158 28.52 13.70 13.27
N SER A 159 29.51 12.83 12.97
CA SER A 159 30.85 13.26 12.54
C SER A 159 30.88 13.93 11.17
N THR A 160 29.84 13.75 10.34
CA THR A 160 29.72 14.50 9.07
C THR A 160 29.42 15.98 9.30
N GLY A 161 28.84 16.34 10.46
CA GLY A 161 28.38 17.68 10.80
C GLY A 161 27.01 18.06 10.21
N VAL A 162 26.35 17.17 9.45
CA VAL A 162 25.04 17.44 8.83
C VAL A 162 23.87 17.36 9.82
N VAL A 163 24.02 16.52 10.86
CA VAL A 163 23.02 16.27 11.90
C VAL A 163 23.70 16.43 13.26
N THR A 164 23.07 17.15 14.18
CA THR A 164 23.53 17.26 15.56
C THR A 164 23.07 16.06 16.38
N THR A 165 23.74 15.77 17.49
CA THR A 165 23.32 14.70 18.41
C THR A 165 21.88 14.89 18.92
N GLU A 166 21.41 16.13 19.04
CA GLU A 166 20.04 16.45 19.49
C GLU A 166 18.98 16.16 18.42
N LYS A 167 19.32 16.30 17.13
CA LYS A 167 18.41 16.03 16.00
C LYS A 167 18.44 14.57 15.55
N LEU A 168 19.45 13.81 15.96
CA LEU A 168 19.61 12.42 15.56
C LEU A 168 18.43 11.56 16.05
N ILE A 169 17.71 10.94 15.11
CA ILE A 169 16.63 10.00 15.39
C ILE A 169 17.21 8.67 15.84
N THR A 170 16.64 8.07 16.89
CA THR A 170 17.09 6.76 17.36
C THR A 170 16.62 5.64 16.43
N PRO A 171 17.32 4.49 16.38
CA PRO A 171 16.87 3.31 15.64
C PRO A 171 15.42 2.91 15.93
N GLU A 172 15.02 2.95 17.20
CA GLU A 172 13.69 2.56 17.65
C GLU A 172 12.64 3.53 17.12
N LYS A 173 12.89 4.84 17.25
CA LYS A 173 11.96 5.86 16.75
C LYS A 173 11.85 5.84 15.23
N ALA A 174 12.97 5.59 14.54
CA ALA A 174 12.98 5.45 13.09
C ALA A 174 12.09 4.29 12.61
N ALA A 175 12.18 3.15 13.30
CA ALA A 175 11.35 1.99 13.01
C ALA A 175 9.86 2.22 13.34
N GLU A 176 9.54 2.87 14.46
CA GLU A 176 8.16 3.24 14.83
C GLU A 176 7.50 4.16 13.80
N ASN A 177 8.24 5.19 13.37
CA ASN A 177 7.81 6.13 12.34
C ASN A 177 7.53 5.42 11.02
N PHE A 178 8.46 4.57 10.55
CA PHE A 178 8.28 3.82 9.30
C PHE A 178 7.10 2.84 9.39
N GLN A 179 6.94 2.15 10.53
CA GLN A 179 5.78 1.28 10.79
C GLN A 179 4.46 2.07 10.72
N SER A 180 4.38 3.24 11.36
CA SER A 180 3.18 4.08 11.30
C SER A 180 2.82 4.49 9.88
N THR A 181 3.81 4.86 9.07
CA THR A 181 3.55 5.16 7.65
C THR A 181 3.10 3.92 6.88
N PHE A 182 3.73 2.75 7.11
CA PHE A 182 3.31 1.52 6.47
C PHE A 182 1.83 1.21 6.76
N TYR A 183 1.38 1.38 8.01
CA TYR A 183 -0.03 1.21 8.36
C TYR A 183 -0.95 2.22 7.68
N LYS A 184 -0.56 3.50 7.60
CA LYS A 184 -1.32 4.51 6.83
C LYS A 184 -1.43 4.13 5.34
N ASP A 185 -0.35 3.62 4.75
CA ASP A 185 -0.32 3.21 3.33
C ASP A 185 -1.26 2.01 3.04
N ILE A 186 -1.34 1.06 3.97
CA ILE A 186 -2.16 -0.15 3.82
C ILE A 186 -3.54 -0.04 4.47
N ALA A 187 -3.85 1.05 5.17
CA ALA A 187 -5.14 1.25 5.81
C ALA A 187 -6.27 1.16 4.77
N GLY A 188 -7.39 0.57 5.16
CA GLY A 188 -8.53 0.30 4.29
C GLY A 188 -8.91 -1.17 4.23
N THR A 189 -9.84 -1.50 3.32
CA THR A 189 -10.40 -2.85 3.19
C THR A 189 -9.82 -3.56 1.97
N TRP A 190 -9.36 -4.79 2.18
CA TRP A 190 -8.73 -5.67 1.20
C TRP A 190 -9.51 -6.97 1.08
N GLU A 191 -9.51 -7.56 -0.11
CA GLU A 191 -10.18 -8.82 -0.41
C GLU A 191 -9.26 -9.81 -1.13
N ILE A 192 -9.55 -11.11 -0.97
CA ILE A 192 -8.96 -12.20 -1.76
C ILE A 192 -9.96 -13.32 -1.99
N GLY A 193 -9.84 -14.01 -3.13
CA GLY A 193 -10.50 -15.29 -3.39
C GLY A 193 -12.02 -15.25 -3.53
N ARG A 194 -12.65 -14.06 -3.54
CA ARG A 194 -14.11 -13.91 -3.48
C ARG A 194 -14.84 -14.57 -4.65
N ASN A 195 -15.76 -15.47 -4.32
CA ASN A 195 -16.65 -16.17 -5.23
C ASN A 195 -17.93 -16.62 -4.49
N ALA A 196 -18.76 -17.49 -5.08
CA ALA A 196 -20.00 -17.93 -4.44
C ALA A 196 -19.80 -18.83 -3.19
N ASN A 197 -18.63 -19.44 -3.03
CA ASN A 197 -18.34 -20.43 -1.98
C ASN A 197 -17.28 -19.97 -0.98
N SER A 198 -16.52 -18.92 -1.30
CA SER A 198 -15.48 -18.38 -0.42
C SER A 198 -15.37 -16.87 -0.59
N ALA A 199 -15.18 -16.14 0.50
CA ALA A 199 -14.83 -14.73 0.50
C ALA A 199 -14.01 -14.38 1.75
N VAL A 200 -12.90 -13.68 1.56
CA VAL A 200 -12.06 -13.20 2.66
C VAL A 200 -11.90 -11.69 2.54
N LEU A 201 -12.19 -10.98 3.63
CA LEU A 201 -11.88 -9.56 3.78
C LEU A 201 -10.97 -9.34 4.97
N ILE A 202 -10.07 -8.38 4.85
CA ILE A 202 -9.36 -7.77 5.98
C ILE A 202 -9.47 -6.25 5.89
N HIS A 203 -9.92 -5.63 6.96
CA HIS A 203 -9.91 -4.19 7.16
C HIS A 203 -8.77 -3.83 8.12
N ILE A 204 -7.88 -2.94 7.68
CA ILE A 204 -6.71 -2.50 8.45
C ILE A 204 -6.88 -1.02 8.77
N LEU A 205 -6.66 -0.65 10.03
CA LEU A 205 -6.67 0.72 10.50
C LEU A 205 -5.27 1.35 10.40
N GLU A 206 -5.21 2.68 10.40
CA GLU A 206 -3.96 3.45 10.34
C GLU A 206 -3.02 3.21 11.54
N ASP A 207 -3.51 2.60 12.61
CA ASP A 207 -2.74 2.22 13.80
C ASP A 207 -2.28 0.74 13.79
N GLY A 208 -2.60 -0.01 12.73
CA GLY A 208 -2.21 -1.42 12.58
C GLY A 208 -3.14 -2.43 13.28
N ARG A 209 -4.23 -1.97 13.91
CA ARG A 209 -5.34 -2.86 14.25
C ARG A 209 -6.01 -3.38 12.99
N TYR A 210 -6.56 -4.58 13.04
CA TYR A 210 -7.28 -5.17 11.92
C TYR A 210 -8.55 -5.92 12.37
N ALA A 211 -9.46 -6.08 11.42
CA ALA A 211 -10.56 -7.01 11.48
C ALA A 211 -10.60 -7.83 10.19
N LEU A 212 -10.66 -9.14 10.32
CA LEU A 212 -10.64 -10.10 9.25
C LEU A 212 -11.93 -10.93 9.33
N GLY A 213 -12.55 -11.19 8.20
CA GLY A 213 -13.71 -12.08 8.09
C GLY A 213 -13.49 -13.09 6.97
N GLN A 214 -13.85 -14.34 7.23
CA GLN A 214 -13.76 -15.42 6.25
C GLN A 214 -15.09 -16.16 6.13
N ALA A 215 -15.65 -16.19 4.93
CA ALA A 215 -16.89 -16.89 4.60
C ALA A 215 -16.58 -18.06 3.66
N GLU A 216 -16.43 -19.28 4.18
CA GLU A 216 -16.31 -20.49 3.38
C GLU A 216 -16.77 -21.74 4.13
N ALA A 217 -16.99 -22.88 3.45
CA ALA A 217 -17.51 -24.07 4.14
C ALA A 217 -16.51 -24.57 5.21
N ALA A 218 -16.99 -24.76 6.45
CA ALA A 218 -16.18 -25.23 7.55
C ALA A 218 -15.48 -26.56 7.26
N ASP A 219 -14.27 -26.73 7.79
CA ASP A 219 -13.47 -27.94 7.69
C ASP A 219 -12.91 -28.35 9.06
N GLY A 220 -11.82 -29.13 9.07
CA GLY A 220 -11.20 -29.61 10.31
C GLY A 220 -10.42 -28.53 11.06
N ASP A 221 -10.03 -27.47 10.36
CA ASP A 221 -9.11 -26.46 10.85
C ASP A 221 -9.86 -25.15 11.17
N GLY A 222 -10.95 -24.85 10.46
CA GLY A 222 -11.72 -23.64 10.74
C GLY A 222 -13.18 -23.64 10.28
N THR A 223 -13.81 -22.52 10.53
CA THR A 223 -15.24 -22.26 10.28
C THR A 223 -15.45 -20.80 9.87
N PRO A 224 -16.54 -20.44 9.16
CA PRO A 224 -16.91 -19.04 8.96
C PRO A 224 -16.87 -18.24 10.25
N GLY A 225 -16.33 -17.04 10.19
CA GLY A 225 -16.19 -16.20 11.36
C GLY A 225 -15.25 -15.04 11.14
N ILE A 226 -14.80 -14.49 12.26
CA ILE A 226 -13.96 -13.30 12.31
C ILE A 226 -12.69 -13.54 13.11
N GLU A 227 -11.70 -12.71 12.83
CA GLU A 227 -10.51 -12.54 13.63
C GLU A 227 -10.22 -11.04 13.76
N THR A 228 -9.95 -10.54 14.96
CA THR A 228 -9.50 -9.15 15.17
C THR A 228 -8.22 -9.12 15.98
N GLY A 229 -7.40 -8.10 15.76
CA GLY A 229 -6.13 -8.01 16.44
C GLY A 229 -5.29 -6.81 16.05
N GLU A 230 -4.01 -6.87 16.42
CA GLU A 230 -2.97 -5.91 16.04
C GLU A 230 -1.90 -6.63 15.22
N LEU A 231 -1.48 -6.08 14.08
CA LEU A 231 -0.53 -6.76 13.17
C LEU A 231 0.89 -6.89 13.76
N ASN A 232 1.35 -5.90 14.52
CA ASN A 232 2.74 -5.79 15.03
C ASN A 232 3.80 -6.05 13.94
N TRP A 233 3.75 -5.24 12.88
CA TRP A 233 4.64 -5.33 11.72
C TRP A 233 6.05 -4.82 12.02
N ASN A 234 7.07 -5.63 11.79
CA ASN A 234 8.45 -5.27 12.06
C ASN A 234 9.07 -4.51 10.86
N ALA A 235 9.47 -3.27 11.12
CA ALA A 235 9.89 -2.31 10.11
C ALA A 235 11.23 -2.62 9.40
N THR A 236 12.00 -3.58 9.89
CA THR A 236 13.27 -4.01 9.28
C THR A 236 13.19 -5.38 8.63
N THR A 237 12.13 -6.16 8.87
CA THR A 237 12.02 -7.55 8.39
C THR A 237 10.72 -7.86 7.64
N SER A 238 9.75 -6.95 7.67
CA SER A 238 8.38 -7.14 7.19
C SER A 238 7.58 -8.24 7.91
N VAL A 239 8.12 -8.84 8.96
CA VAL A 239 7.45 -9.89 9.74
C VAL A 239 6.28 -9.28 10.51
N ILE A 240 5.11 -9.92 10.50
CA ILE A 240 4.02 -9.58 11.42
C ILE A 240 4.01 -10.57 12.58
N SER A 241 3.66 -10.10 13.78
CA SER A 241 3.49 -10.92 14.98
C SER A 241 2.13 -10.63 15.60
N PRO A 242 1.05 -11.12 14.98
CA PRO A 242 -0.30 -10.72 15.29
C PRO A 242 -0.63 -10.94 16.77
N ARG A 243 -1.14 -9.90 17.44
CA ARG A 243 -1.77 -10.05 18.75
C ARG A 243 -3.26 -10.23 18.53
N ILE A 244 -3.73 -11.46 18.70
CA ILE A 244 -5.14 -11.82 18.51
C ILE A 244 -5.97 -11.31 19.69
N ILE A 245 -7.07 -10.62 19.38
CA ILE A 245 -8.02 -10.06 20.35
C ILE A 245 -9.32 -10.87 20.34
N GLN A 246 -9.82 -11.20 19.15
CA GLN A 246 -11.00 -12.05 18.95
C GLN A 246 -10.72 -13.03 17.82
N ASP A 247 -11.15 -14.27 17.98
CA ASP A 247 -11.03 -15.32 16.99
C ASP A 247 -12.25 -16.24 17.15
N SER A 248 -13.07 -16.33 16.10
CA SER A 248 -14.22 -17.23 16.02
C SER A 248 -14.14 -18.20 14.84
N ASN A 249 -13.07 -18.13 14.05
CA ASN A 249 -12.89 -18.93 12.84
C ASN A 249 -11.86 -20.06 12.98
N GLY A 250 -11.25 -20.23 14.16
CA GLY A 250 -10.44 -21.41 14.48
C GLY A 250 -8.98 -21.23 14.09
N GLU A 251 -8.44 -22.10 13.24
CA GLU A 251 -7.07 -21.97 12.73
C GLU A 251 -6.97 -21.06 11.48
N TRP A 252 -8.11 -20.62 10.94
CA TRP A 252 -8.16 -19.73 9.79
C TRP A 252 -7.74 -18.30 10.14
N GLY A 253 -6.98 -17.64 9.26
CA GLY A 253 -6.57 -16.24 9.44
C GLY A 253 -5.11 -16.11 9.88
N LEU A 254 -4.81 -15.15 10.76
CA LEU A 254 -3.46 -14.79 11.17
C LEU A 254 -3.04 -15.46 12.49
N SER A 255 -3.95 -16.12 13.20
CA SER A 255 -3.74 -16.73 14.52
C SER A 255 -2.86 -17.99 14.49
N HIS A 256 -2.85 -18.74 13.39
CA HIS A 256 -2.17 -20.04 13.29
C HIS A 256 -1.19 -20.12 12.11
N PRO A 257 -0.06 -19.39 12.14
CA PRO A 257 0.94 -19.47 11.09
C PRO A 257 1.48 -20.90 10.93
N ALA A 258 1.45 -21.43 9.71
CA ALA A 258 1.87 -22.80 9.48
C ALA A 258 3.35 -23.04 9.85
N GLY A 259 3.60 -24.21 10.45
CA GLY A 259 4.95 -24.64 10.83
C GLY A 259 5.64 -23.73 11.86
N GLY A 260 4.89 -22.87 12.56
CA GLY A 260 5.43 -21.91 13.54
C GLY A 260 6.33 -20.84 12.91
N LYS A 261 6.24 -20.63 11.60
CA LYS A 261 7.00 -19.60 10.88
C LYS A 261 6.12 -18.36 10.71
N PRO A 262 6.54 -17.18 11.18
CA PRO A 262 5.69 -16.01 11.13
C PRO A 262 5.45 -15.56 9.69
N TYR A 263 4.31 -14.92 9.47
CA TYR A 263 3.99 -14.29 8.20
C TYR A 263 4.90 -13.08 7.93
N THR A 264 5.06 -12.71 6.66
CA THR A 264 5.52 -11.37 6.28
C THR A 264 4.43 -10.64 5.52
N LEU A 265 4.36 -9.32 5.72
CA LEU A 265 3.39 -8.45 5.06
C LEU A 265 4.12 -7.34 4.31
N ASN A 266 3.85 -7.21 3.01
CA ASN A 266 4.46 -6.22 2.15
C ASN A 266 3.39 -5.49 1.32
N TYR A 267 3.73 -4.31 0.81
CA TYR A 267 2.85 -3.51 -0.04
C TYR A 267 3.65 -2.88 -1.19
N ASP A 268 3.22 -3.16 -2.42
CA ASP A 268 3.90 -2.67 -3.64
C ASP A 268 3.35 -1.34 -4.17
N GLY A 269 2.36 -0.76 -3.49
CA GLY A 269 1.65 0.45 -3.94
C GLY A 269 0.25 0.16 -4.50
N THR A 270 -0.04 -1.10 -4.83
CA THR A 270 -1.35 -1.52 -5.35
C THR A 270 -1.91 -2.77 -4.68
N THR A 271 -1.02 -3.70 -4.31
CA THR A 271 -1.34 -5.03 -3.82
C THR A 271 -0.75 -5.22 -2.43
N LEU A 272 -1.58 -5.67 -1.48
CA LEU A 272 -1.12 -6.13 -0.18
C LEU A 272 -0.71 -7.60 -0.30
N ILE A 273 0.51 -7.92 0.10
CA ILE A 273 1.13 -9.23 -0.13
C ILE A 273 1.45 -9.85 1.23
N LEU A 274 0.69 -10.87 1.61
CA LEU A 274 0.92 -11.69 2.79
C LEU A 274 1.63 -12.98 2.38
N THR A 275 2.83 -13.22 2.90
CA THR A 275 3.56 -14.47 2.66
C THR A 275 3.46 -15.37 3.88
N GLU A 276 3.19 -16.66 3.65
CA GLU A 276 3.18 -17.71 4.66
C GLU A 276 4.33 -18.71 4.40
N PRO A 277 5.50 -18.52 5.03
CA PRO A 277 6.68 -19.37 4.78
C PRO A 277 6.52 -20.81 5.28
N GLY A 278 5.54 -21.07 6.14
CA GLY A 278 5.21 -22.40 6.66
C GLY A 278 4.82 -23.38 5.55
N ILE A 279 4.05 -22.89 4.58
CA ILE A 279 3.53 -23.66 3.45
C ILE A 279 4.02 -23.16 2.09
N ASN A 280 4.90 -22.15 2.08
CA ASN A 280 5.47 -21.56 0.86
C ASN A 280 4.38 -20.98 -0.06
N THR A 281 3.46 -20.23 0.53
CA THR A 281 2.33 -19.59 -0.17
C THR A 281 2.42 -18.07 -0.04
N GLU A 282 1.99 -17.38 -1.08
CA GLU A 282 1.80 -15.94 -1.08
C GLU A 282 0.33 -15.63 -1.41
N TYR A 283 -0.29 -14.80 -0.57
CA TYR A 283 -1.63 -14.28 -0.77
C TYR A 283 -1.53 -12.82 -1.24
N ARG A 284 -2.13 -12.54 -2.40
CA ARG A 284 -2.13 -11.21 -3.02
C ARG A 284 -3.53 -10.63 -2.90
N LEU A 285 -3.70 -9.70 -1.97
CA LEU A 285 -4.97 -9.08 -1.68
C LEU A 285 -5.13 -7.80 -2.50
N SER A 286 -6.33 -7.62 -3.04
CA SER A 286 -6.70 -6.42 -3.79
C SER A 286 -7.54 -5.51 -2.91
N ARG A 287 -7.33 -4.20 -3.02
CA ARG A 287 -8.17 -3.23 -2.30
C ARG A 287 -9.61 -3.33 -2.80
N VAL A 288 -10.57 -3.35 -1.88
CA VAL A 288 -12.00 -3.34 -2.25
C VAL A 288 -12.29 -2.10 -3.09
N LYS A 289 -12.87 -2.33 -4.27
CA LYS A 289 -13.16 -1.27 -5.23
C LYS A 289 -14.10 -0.23 -4.64
N GLN A 290 -13.77 1.05 -4.85
CA GLN A 290 -14.59 2.18 -4.40
C GLN A 290 -15.19 2.91 -5.60
N SER A 291 -16.51 3.07 -5.61
CA SER A 291 -17.20 3.91 -6.60
C SER A 291 -17.47 5.30 -6.02
N ALA A 292 -17.07 6.35 -6.73
CA ALA A 292 -17.04 7.72 -6.19
C ALA A 292 -18.40 8.24 -5.68
N ASN A 293 -19.52 7.84 -6.29
CA ASN A 293 -20.87 8.24 -5.89
C ASN A 293 -21.86 7.05 -5.93
N GLY A 294 -21.34 5.83 -5.84
CA GLY A 294 -22.15 4.61 -5.93
C GLY A 294 -22.03 3.75 -4.68
N LEU A 295 -22.86 2.71 -4.63
CA LEU A 295 -22.92 1.75 -3.53
C LEU A 295 -21.65 0.90 -3.42
N VAL A 296 -21.00 0.57 -4.55
CA VAL A 296 -19.79 -0.26 -4.56
C VAL A 296 -18.69 0.41 -3.74
N GLY A 297 -18.17 -0.31 -2.75
CA GLY A 297 -17.27 0.22 -1.74
C GLY A 297 -17.40 -0.46 -0.39
N ALA A 298 -16.44 -0.16 0.50
CA ALA A 298 -16.52 -0.46 1.92
C ALA A 298 -17.10 0.73 2.70
N TRP A 299 -17.97 0.44 3.66
CA TRP A 299 -18.83 1.36 4.40
C TRP A 299 -18.87 0.95 5.85
N ARG A 300 -18.35 1.79 6.72
CA ARG A 300 -18.19 1.50 8.14
C ARG A 300 -19.26 2.15 8.99
N PHE A 301 -19.65 1.45 10.05
CA PHE A 301 -20.39 2.01 11.17
C PHE A 301 -19.44 2.54 12.24
N SER A 302 -18.41 1.75 12.55
CA SER A 302 -17.36 2.04 13.52
C SER A 302 -15.99 1.76 12.90
N ASP A 303 -14.94 1.63 13.70
CA ASP A 303 -13.61 1.33 13.18
C ASP A 303 -13.53 -0.03 12.47
N THR A 304 -14.17 -1.08 13.01
CA THR A 304 -14.02 -2.45 12.51
C THR A 304 -15.33 -3.14 12.11
N HIS A 305 -16.47 -2.52 12.37
CA HIS A 305 -17.80 -3.01 11.97
C HIS A 305 -18.23 -2.34 10.65
N LEU A 306 -18.33 -3.12 9.56
CA LEU A 306 -18.53 -2.56 8.22
C LEU A 306 -19.25 -3.49 7.23
N PHE A 307 -19.83 -2.88 6.20
CA PHE A 307 -20.26 -3.53 4.97
C PHE A 307 -19.29 -3.28 3.83
N ALA A 308 -19.09 -4.28 2.97
CA ALA A 308 -18.51 -4.12 1.64
C ALA A 308 -19.55 -4.55 0.59
N PHE A 309 -19.83 -3.68 -0.38
CA PHE A 309 -20.68 -3.98 -1.54
C PHE A 309 -19.82 -4.06 -2.81
N PHE A 310 -19.97 -5.13 -3.57
CA PHE A 310 -19.16 -5.42 -4.74
C PHE A 310 -19.91 -5.17 -6.05
N ASP A 311 -19.19 -4.83 -7.12
CA ASP A 311 -19.77 -4.62 -8.46
C ASP A 311 -20.27 -5.91 -9.14
N THR A 312 -20.05 -7.06 -8.50
CA THR A 312 -20.56 -8.38 -8.89
C THR A 312 -21.87 -8.76 -8.19
N ASN A 313 -22.56 -7.82 -7.55
CA ASN A 313 -23.81 -8.05 -6.80
C ASN A 313 -23.67 -8.92 -5.55
N TYR A 314 -22.47 -8.97 -4.98
CA TYR A 314 -22.21 -9.60 -3.68
C TYR A 314 -22.05 -8.52 -2.62
N TYR A 315 -22.34 -8.86 -1.36
CA TYR A 315 -21.98 -8.03 -0.22
C TYR A 315 -21.31 -8.90 0.85
N PHE A 316 -20.51 -8.27 1.69
CA PHE A 316 -19.91 -8.87 2.88
C PHE A 316 -20.14 -7.92 4.06
N PHE A 317 -20.74 -8.42 5.12
CA PHE A 317 -20.86 -7.75 6.39
C PHE A 317 -19.83 -8.34 7.35
N LEU A 318 -18.98 -7.48 7.89
CA LEU A 318 -18.00 -7.83 8.90
C LEU A 318 -18.47 -7.21 10.22
N ASP A 319 -19.01 -8.04 11.10
CA ASP A 319 -19.55 -7.61 12.38
C ASP A 319 -18.59 -7.95 13.53
N THR A 320 -17.86 -6.96 14.01
CA THR A 320 -16.92 -7.15 15.14
C THR A 320 -17.47 -6.79 16.51
N GLU A 321 -18.67 -6.22 16.57
CA GLU A 321 -19.22 -5.66 17.82
C GLU A 321 -20.39 -6.47 18.33
N GLY A 322 -21.26 -6.90 17.40
CA GLY A 322 -22.52 -7.54 17.68
C GLY A 322 -23.57 -6.64 18.34
N GLY A 323 -24.75 -7.19 18.57
CA GLY A 323 -25.90 -6.57 19.22
C GLY A 323 -26.19 -7.15 20.60
N ASP A 324 -27.01 -6.42 21.37
CA ASP A 324 -27.33 -6.76 22.76
C ASP A 324 -28.33 -7.92 22.90
N ASP A 325 -29.28 -8.05 21.96
CA ASP A 325 -30.41 -9.00 22.04
C ASP A 325 -30.29 -10.16 21.03
N CYS A 326 -29.71 -9.89 19.87
CA CYS A 326 -29.31 -10.82 18.83
C CYS A 326 -28.27 -10.11 17.95
N GLY A 327 -27.57 -10.83 17.08
CA GLY A 327 -26.54 -10.21 16.25
C GLY A 327 -25.14 -10.45 16.79
N TRP A 328 -24.66 -11.68 16.98
CA TRP A 328 -23.33 -11.88 17.57
C TRP A 328 -22.21 -11.40 16.63
N PRO A 329 -21.01 -11.06 17.14
CA PRO A 329 -19.88 -10.80 16.26
C PRO A 329 -19.63 -11.98 15.30
N GLY A 330 -19.52 -11.68 14.02
CA GLY A 330 -19.50 -12.67 12.96
C GLY A 330 -19.49 -12.02 11.58
N ILE A 331 -19.99 -12.74 10.60
CA ILE A 331 -20.05 -12.28 9.22
C ILE A 331 -21.41 -12.59 8.61
N GLU A 332 -21.76 -11.82 7.58
CA GLU A 332 -22.82 -12.18 6.64
C GLU A 332 -22.29 -11.97 5.21
N TYR A 333 -22.28 -13.03 4.39
CA TYR A 333 -21.86 -12.95 3.00
C TYR A 333 -22.98 -13.42 2.08
N GLY A 334 -23.36 -12.59 1.11
CA GLY A 334 -24.54 -12.85 0.31
C GLY A 334 -24.59 -12.07 -0.99
N LYS A 335 -25.75 -12.09 -1.63
CA LYS A 335 -26.05 -11.42 -2.90
C LYS A 335 -27.19 -10.43 -2.74
N PHE A 336 -27.07 -9.31 -3.43
CA PHE A 336 -28.11 -8.28 -3.49
C PHE A 336 -28.39 -7.86 -4.93
N ILE A 337 -29.52 -7.21 -5.16
CA ILE A 337 -29.81 -6.47 -6.39
C ILE A 337 -30.08 -5.01 -6.01
N LEU A 338 -29.57 -4.09 -6.82
CA LEU A 338 -29.91 -2.67 -6.74
C LEU A 338 -30.75 -2.27 -7.96
N SER A 339 -32.03 -1.96 -7.73
CA SER A 339 -32.95 -1.47 -8.76
C SER A 339 -33.35 -0.03 -8.44
N GLY A 340 -32.80 0.92 -9.19
CA GLY A 340 -32.86 2.33 -8.82
C GLY A 340 -32.18 2.57 -7.46
N ASN A 341 -32.92 3.06 -6.49
CA ASN A 341 -32.44 3.28 -5.12
C ASN A 341 -32.87 2.15 -4.17
N THR A 342 -33.46 1.07 -4.66
CA THR A 342 -33.92 -0.03 -3.80
C THR A 342 -32.91 -1.17 -3.84
N LEU A 343 -32.24 -1.41 -2.71
CA LEU A 343 -31.44 -2.59 -2.43
C LEU A 343 -32.38 -3.72 -1.99
N THR A 344 -32.18 -4.91 -2.54
CA THR A 344 -32.91 -6.12 -2.16
C THR A 344 -31.93 -7.25 -1.97
N THR A 345 -31.85 -7.80 -0.76
CA THR A 345 -31.09 -9.00 -0.46
C THR A 345 -31.78 -10.19 -1.12
N THR A 346 -31.03 -10.94 -1.91
CA THR A 346 -31.57 -12.06 -2.71
C THR A 346 -31.18 -13.41 -2.13
N GLU A 347 -29.97 -13.53 -1.62
CA GLU A 347 -29.40 -14.77 -1.11
C GLU A 347 -28.40 -14.44 -0.02
N VAL A 348 -28.38 -15.25 1.05
CA VAL A 348 -27.35 -15.24 2.07
C VAL A 348 -26.69 -16.60 2.02
N LEU A 349 -25.37 -16.59 1.82
CA LEU A 349 -24.56 -17.78 1.57
C LEU A 349 -23.88 -18.26 2.85
N PHE A 350 -23.41 -17.31 3.66
CA PHE A 350 -22.83 -17.54 4.97
C PHE A 350 -23.35 -16.49 5.93
N ASP A 351 -23.70 -16.91 7.14
CA ASP A 351 -24.22 -16.07 8.21
C ASP A 351 -23.78 -16.71 9.53
N THR A 352 -23.01 -15.95 10.31
CA THR A 352 -22.58 -16.34 11.66
C THR A 352 -22.95 -15.33 12.73
N ASN A 353 -23.63 -14.25 12.34
CA ASN A 353 -24.07 -13.18 13.22
C ASN A 353 -25.59 -13.14 13.39
N GLU A 354 -26.31 -14.20 13.04
CA GLU A 354 -27.73 -14.39 13.35
C GLU A 354 -28.66 -13.33 12.75
N CYS A 355 -29.12 -12.36 13.53
CA CYS A 355 -30.07 -11.33 13.07
C CYS A 355 -29.36 -10.06 12.57
N GLY A 356 -28.03 -10.02 12.68
CA GLY A 356 -27.23 -8.88 12.29
C GLY A 356 -27.02 -8.86 10.77
N GLY A 357 -27.36 -7.75 10.12
CA GLY A 357 -27.00 -7.53 8.72
C GLY A 357 -28.20 -7.30 7.81
N LEU A 358 -28.24 -8.02 6.69
CA LEU A 358 -29.26 -7.86 5.65
C LEU A 358 -30.23 -9.05 5.56
N GLN A 359 -30.16 -9.99 6.50
CA GLN A 359 -31.17 -11.01 6.76
C GLN A 359 -31.37 -11.18 8.27
N ASP A 360 -32.63 -11.34 8.69
CA ASP A 360 -32.95 -11.88 10.01
C ASP A 360 -32.99 -13.41 9.91
N SER A 361 -32.01 -14.10 10.48
CA SER A 361 -31.98 -15.58 10.45
C SER A 361 -33.09 -16.25 11.26
N SER A 362 -33.77 -15.55 12.18
CA SER A 362 -34.82 -16.14 13.03
C SER A 362 -36.08 -16.48 12.24
N ASP A 363 -36.41 -15.70 11.21
CA ASP A 363 -37.56 -15.91 10.34
C ASP A 363 -37.19 -15.99 8.84
N GLY A 364 -35.91 -15.80 8.51
CA GLY A 364 -35.36 -15.82 7.16
C GLY A 364 -35.77 -14.62 6.31
N SER A 365 -36.30 -13.56 6.93
CA SER A 365 -36.67 -12.33 6.24
C SER A 365 -35.43 -11.60 5.74
N LYS A 366 -35.51 -11.12 4.50
CA LYS A 366 -34.40 -10.46 3.80
C LYS A 366 -34.67 -8.98 3.67
N THR A 367 -33.64 -8.18 3.90
CA THR A 367 -33.74 -6.73 3.87
C THR A 367 -34.08 -6.23 2.47
N ILE A 368 -35.13 -5.40 2.42
CA ILE A 368 -35.42 -4.50 1.31
C ILE A 368 -35.21 -3.10 1.86
N ALA A 369 -34.26 -2.35 1.30
CA ALA A 369 -33.92 -1.02 1.78
C ALA A 369 -33.90 -0.01 0.64
N ASN A 370 -34.48 1.17 0.86
CA ASN A 370 -34.16 2.31 0.01
C ASN A 370 -32.81 2.89 0.46
N ILE A 371 -31.96 3.25 -0.50
CA ILE A 371 -30.61 3.75 -0.22
C ILE A 371 -30.45 5.19 -0.72
N ASN A 372 -29.74 5.98 0.07
CA ASN A 372 -29.20 7.28 -0.33
C ASN A 372 -27.68 7.20 -0.22
N VAL A 373 -26.99 7.33 -1.35
CA VAL A 373 -25.53 7.19 -1.42
C VAL A 373 -24.88 8.47 -1.93
N SER A 374 -23.79 8.87 -1.28
CA SER A 374 -22.94 9.99 -1.67
C SER A 374 -21.47 9.54 -1.75
N ALA A 375 -20.56 10.49 -1.93
CA ALA A 375 -19.13 10.22 -1.86
C ALA A 375 -18.66 9.80 -0.46
N GLU A 376 -19.34 10.24 0.61
CA GLU A 376 -18.88 9.99 1.99
C GLU A 376 -19.85 9.16 2.81
N THR A 377 -21.14 9.12 2.43
CA THR A 377 -22.18 8.52 3.26
C THR A 377 -23.08 7.57 2.47
N LEU A 378 -23.48 6.49 3.14
CA LEU A 378 -24.53 5.57 2.70
C LEU A 378 -25.60 5.54 3.80
N ILE A 379 -26.83 5.88 3.45
CA ILE A 379 -27.98 5.76 4.35
C ILE A 379 -28.87 4.65 3.82
N LEU A 380 -29.04 3.60 4.62
CA LEU A 380 -29.98 2.51 4.38
C LEU A 380 -31.29 2.83 5.09
N HIS A 381 -32.41 2.65 4.41
CA HIS A 381 -33.77 2.73 4.97
C HIS A 381 -34.44 1.35 4.82
N PRO A 382 -34.15 0.38 5.70
CA PRO A 382 -34.80 -0.93 5.68
C PRO A 382 -36.31 -0.80 5.90
N GLN A 383 -37.10 -1.65 5.25
CA GLN A 383 -38.54 -1.69 5.45
C GLN A 383 -38.87 -2.21 6.85
N GLY A 384 -39.58 -1.40 7.65
CA GLY A 384 -40.01 -1.78 8.99
C GLY A 384 -39.06 -1.37 10.12
N GLU A 385 -37.88 -0.81 9.78
CA GLU A 385 -36.85 -0.41 10.75
C GLU A 385 -36.45 1.06 10.60
N GLY A 386 -35.64 1.53 11.55
CA GLY A 386 -35.03 2.86 11.50
C GLY A 386 -33.94 2.97 10.43
N PRO A 387 -33.62 4.19 9.96
CA PRO A 387 -32.53 4.39 9.03
C PRO A 387 -31.17 4.14 9.69
N VAL A 388 -30.25 3.60 8.91
CA VAL A 388 -28.86 3.33 9.30
C VAL A 388 -27.93 4.16 8.44
N THR A 389 -26.97 4.86 9.05
CA THR A 389 -26.00 5.70 8.34
C THR A 389 -24.59 5.13 8.49
N LEU A 390 -23.92 4.97 7.35
CA LEU A 390 -22.57 4.44 7.20
C LEU A 390 -21.66 5.50 6.59
N GLN A 391 -20.39 5.47 7.00
CA GLN A 391 -19.34 6.31 6.43
C GLN A 391 -18.51 5.50 5.44
N ARG A 392 -18.12 6.09 4.32
CA ARG A 392 -17.23 5.43 3.38
C ARG A 392 -15.86 5.21 4.03
N VAL A 393 -15.32 4.00 3.87
CA VAL A 393 -13.92 3.72 4.20
C VAL A 393 -13.05 4.43 3.16
N ARG A 394 -12.14 5.30 3.62
CA ARG A 394 -11.26 6.09 2.75
C ARG A 394 -10.10 5.27 2.22
#